data_AF-A0A8T3V9P1-F1
#
_entry.id   AF-A0A8T3V9P1-F1
#
_cell.length_a   1.000
_cell.length_b   1.000
_cell.length_c   1.000
_cell.angle_alpha   90.00
_cell.angle_beta   90.00
_cell.angle_gamma   90.00
#
_symmetry.space_group_name_H-M   'P 1'
#
loop_
_entity.id
_entity.type
_entity.pdbx_description
1 polymer ?
#
loop_
_entity_poly.entity_id
_entity_poly.type
_entity_poly.pdbx_seq_one_letter_code
_entity_poly.pdbx_strand_id
1 'polypeptide(L)'
;MNGENMNYKLTIAILIAIIIVLIIGLITVMPNFHKEDSKIIMTSSASLYENESITIELKDSNNNPIANAQVSLVFKDQNGDLINKTLTTDTLGIGYLSLNGLSTGNYNVTIIFGGNDKFSNSSLFTNLEIKEIVKVQQSSTSSSSSSSSSIGPDVDSGGITREQAEEFGYTYTTDHGGHYIGPNDRWDENAGVYHD
;
A
#
# COMPACT_ATOMS: atom_id res chain seq x y z
N MET A 1 41.47 -73.21 -18.71
CA MET A 1 41.80 -71.93 -18.02
C MET A 1 40.60 -70.95 -18.07
N ASN A 2 39.36 -71.40 -17.85
CA ASN A 2 38.15 -70.55 -17.96
C ASN A 2 37.39 -70.34 -16.64
N GLY A 3 37.69 -71.11 -15.57
CA GLY A 3 37.00 -70.99 -14.28
C GLY A 3 37.39 -69.75 -13.48
N GLU A 4 38.69 -69.49 -13.33
CA GLU A 4 39.19 -68.28 -12.66
C GLU A 4 38.77 -67.00 -13.39
N ASN A 5 38.61 -67.09 -14.71
CA ASN A 5 38.26 -65.97 -15.56
C ASN A 5 36.78 -65.53 -15.38
N MET A 6 35.91 -66.45 -14.98
CA MET A 6 34.50 -66.19 -14.70
C MET A 6 34.29 -65.67 -13.27
N ASN A 7 35.11 -66.12 -12.31
CA ASN A 7 35.01 -65.72 -10.91
C ASN A 7 35.39 -64.25 -10.69
N TYR A 8 36.41 -63.73 -11.40
CA TYR A 8 36.73 -62.30 -11.31
C TYR A 8 35.63 -61.43 -11.93
N LYS A 9 35.02 -61.86 -13.05
CA LYS A 9 33.91 -61.14 -13.70
C LYS A 9 32.69 -61.06 -12.80
N LEU A 10 32.37 -62.17 -12.13
CA LEU A 10 31.29 -62.24 -11.15
C LEU A 10 31.59 -61.33 -9.94
N THR A 11 32.82 -61.34 -9.43
CA THR A 11 33.23 -60.51 -8.29
C THR A 11 33.20 -59.01 -8.64
N ILE A 12 33.70 -58.63 -9.82
CA ILE A 12 33.64 -57.24 -10.32
C ILE A 12 32.18 -56.81 -10.54
N ALA A 13 31.34 -57.69 -11.10
CA ALA A 13 29.92 -57.41 -11.30
C ALA A 13 29.18 -57.17 -9.96
N ILE A 14 29.49 -57.95 -8.92
CA ILE A 14 28.91 -57.76 -7.57
C ILE A 14 29.41 -56.45 -6.94
N LEU A 15 30.70 -56.11 -7.07
CA LEU A 15 31.25 -54.85 -6.59
C LEU A 15 30.60 -53.62 -7.27
N ILE A 16 30.40 -53.69 -8.59
CA ILE A 16 29.71 -52.64 -9.34
C ILE A 16 28.26 -52.52 -8.87
N ALA A 17 27.55 -53.63 -8.65
CA ALA A 17 26.18 -53.61 -8.14
C ALA A 17 26.09 -52.99 -6.75
N ILE A 18 27.03 -53.28 -5.84
CA ILE A 18 27.08 -52.70 -4.50
C ILE A 18 27.37 -51.19 -4.57
N ILE A 19 28.30 -50.76 -5.42
CA ILE A 19 28.62 -49.34 -5.65
C ILE A 19 27.39 -48.60 -6.18
N ILE A 20 26.65 -49.18 -7.13
CA ILE A 20 25.43 -48.57 -7.67
C ILE A 20 24.36 -48.41 -6.58
N VAL A 21 24.15 -49.42 -5.74
CA VAL A 21 23.20 -49.34 -4.62
C VAL A 21 23.61 -48.30 -3.58
N LEU A 22 24.92 -48.16 -3.29
CA LEU A 22 25.43 -47.12 -2.39
C LEU A 22 25.25 -45.72 -2.96
N ILE A 23 25.48 -45.53 -4.27
CA ILE A 23 25.29 -44.24 -4.94
C ILE A 23 23.80 -43.86 -4.97
N ILE A 24 22.91 -44.80 -5.30
CA ILE A 24 21.45 -44.56 -5.27
C ILE A 24 21.01 -44.25 -3.84
N GLY A 25 21.50 -44.99 -2.85
CA GLY A 25 21.29 -44.72 -1.43
C GLY A 25 21.68 -43.29 -1.06
N LEU A 26 22.91 -42.88 -1.37
CA LEU A 26 23.44 -41.52 -1.12
C LEU A 26 22.62 -40.41 -1.80
N ILE A 27 22.16 -40.64 -3.05
CA ILE A 27 21.31 -39.68 -3.78
C ILE A 27 19.95 -39.53 -3.09
N THR A 28 19.38 -40.61 -2.55
CA THR A 28 18.07 -40.56 -1.86
C THR A 28 18.11 -39.91 -0.48
N VAL A 29 19.28 -39.83 0.17
CA VAL A 29 19.45 -39.13 1.47
C VAL A 29 19.84 -37.66 1.31
N MET A 30 19.94 -37.14 0.09
CA MET A 30 20.02 -35.69 -0.11
C MET A 30 18.64 -35.09 0.16
N PRO A 31 18.44 -34.32 1.25
CA PRO A 31 17.23 -33.53 1.39
C PRO A 31 17.13 -32.63 0.16
N ASN A 32 16.07 -32.84 -0.63
CA ASN A 32 15.66 -31.89 -1.64
C ASN A 32 15.24 -30.62 -0.89
N PHE A 33 16.19 -29.73 -0.62
CA PHE A 33 15.91 -28.37 -0.15
C PHE A 33 15.35 -27.55 -1.33
N HIS A 34 14.26 -28.01 -1.92
CA HIS A 34 13.50 -27.19 -2.85
C HIS A 34 12.73 -26.19 -2.00
N LYS A 35 13.16 -24.93 -2.06
CA LYS A 35 12.44 -23.83 -1.45
C LYS A 35 11.08 -23.70 -2.13
N GLU A 36 10.05 -23.45 -1.35
CA GLU A 36 8.71 -23.18 -1.87
C GLU A 36 8.67 -21.83 -2.57
N ASP A 37 7.94 -21.74 -3.68
CA ASP A 37 7.84 -20.48 -4.41
C ASP A 37 7.08 -19.43 -3.61
N SER A 38 7.51 -18.17 -3.70
CA SER A 38 6.85 -17.03 -3.07
C SER A 38 6.26 -16.07 -4.08
N LYS A 39 5.23 -15.33 -3.66
CA LYS A 39 4.51 -14.35 -4.46
C LYS A 39 4.24 -13.10 -3.62
N ILE A 40 4.60 -11.95 -4.19
CA ILE A 40 4.27 -10.62 -3.65
C ILE A 40 3.03 -10.08 -4.37
N ILE A 41 2.11 -9.52 -3.60
CA ILE A 41 0.92 -8.84 -4.10
C ILE A 41 0.85 -7.47 -3.42
N MET A 42 0.62 -6.41 -4.18
CA MET A 42 0.32 -5.08 -3.64
C MET A 42 -1.19 -4.86 -3.69
N THR A 43 -1.80 -4.53 -2.55
CA THR A 43 -3.26 -4.36 -2.42
C THR A 43 -3.68 -2.90 -2.32
N SER A 44 -2.74 -1.98 -2.08
CA SER A 44 -3.02 -0.54 -2.11
C SER A 44 -3.26 0.00 -3.52
N SER A 45 -3.97 1.13 -3.60
CA SER A 45 -4.20 1.86 -4.85
C SER A 45 -2.88 2.34 -5.49
N ALA A 46 -2.91 2.52 -6.81
CA ALA A 46 -1.78 3.06 -7.58
C ALA A 46 -1.59 4.58 -7.41
N SER A 47 -2.61 5.29 -6.91
CA SER A 47 -2.51 6.71 -6.53
C SER A 47 -2.80 6.83 -5.04
N LEU A 48 -1.84 7.35 -4.28
CA LEU A 48 -1.90 7.49 -2.82
C LEU A 48 -1.51 8.91 -2.41
N TYR A 49 -1.83 9.33 -1.19
CA TYR A 49 -1.39 10.61 -0.62
C TYR A 49 -0.11 10.46 0.22
N GLU A 50 0.62 11.56 0.44
CA GLU A 50 1.93 11.57 1.14
C GLU A 50 1.94 10.90 2.54
N ASN A 51 0.79 10.84 3.22
CA ASN A 51 0.63 10.25 4.55
C ASN A 51 -0.04 8.87 4.54
N GLU A 52 -0.37 8.34 3.36
CA GLU A 52 -0.98 7.02 3.24
C GLU A 52 0.08 5.92 3.36
N SER A 53 -0.41 4.68 3.42
CA SER A 53 0.44 3.50 3.53
C SER A 53 0.20 2.53 2.39
N ILE A 54 1.28 1.92 1.92
CA ILE A 54 1.22 0.77 1.04
C ILE A 54 0.99 -0.47 1.89
N THR A 55 0.08 -1.32 1.42
CA THR A 55 -0.16 -2.65 1.93
C THR A 55 0.32 -3.66 0.90
N ILE A 56 1.13 -4.60 1.36
CA ILE A 56 1.55 -5.77 0.59
C ILE A 56 1.09 -7.05 1.26
N GLU A 57 0.91 -8.09 0.47
CA GLU A 57 0.78 -9.46 0.95
C GLU A 57 1.92 -10.31 0.37
N LEU A 58 2.52 -11.14 1.22
CA LEU A 58 3.49 -12.14 0.84
C LEU A 58 2.91 -13.54 1.09
N LYS A 59 2.81 -14.33 0.03
CA LYS A 59 2.22 -15.67 0.06
C LYS A 59 3.15 -16.69 -0.60
N ASP A 60 2.98 -17.96 -0.26
CA ASP A 60 3.59 -19.08 -0.98
C ASP A 60 2.79 -19.44 -2.25
N SER A 61 3.26 -20.45 -2.99
CA SER A 61 2.57 -20.98 -4.18
C SER A 61 1.22 -21.62 -3.88
N ASN A 62 0.98 -22.02 -2.63
CA ASN A 62 -0.28 -22.58 -2.16
C ASN A 62 -1.25 -21.49 -1.61
N ASN A 63 -0.87 -20.21 -1.69
CA ASN A 63 -1.56 -19.05 -1.12
C ASN A 63 -1.56 -18.97 0.41
N ASN A 64 -0.70 -19.72 1.10
CA ASN A 64 -0.50 -19.54 2.54
C ASN A 64 0.33 -18.28 2.81
N PRO A 65 0.04 -17.56 3.89
CA PRO A 65 0.77 -16.35 4.25
C PRO A 65 2.20 -16.65 4.71
N ILE A 66 3.16 -15.83 4.27
CA ILE A 66 4.54 -15.89 4.72
C ILE A 66 4.77 -14.81 5.76
N ALA A 67 4.78 -15.22 7.03
CA ALA A 67 4.92 -14.33 8.18
C ALA A 67 6.38 -14.00 8.54
N ASN A 68 6.59 -12.86 9.21
CA ASN A 68 7.88 -12.38 9.71
C ASN A 68 8.97 -12.30 8.63
N ALA A 69 8.58 -12.05 7.39
CA ALA A 69 9.48 -11.93 6.27
C ALA A 69 9.86 -10.46 6.04
N GLN A 70 11.15 -10.19 5.88
CA GLN A 70 11.64 -8.88 5.51
C GLN A 70 11.48 -8.67 4.01
N VAL A 71 10.82 -7.58 3.62
CA VAL A 71 10.61 -7.18 2.23
C VAL A 71 11.19 -5.79 2.02
N SER A 72 11.95 -5.62 0.94
CA SER A 72 12.58 -4.37 0.55
C SER A 72 11.78 -3.69 -0.55
N LEU A 73 11.58 -2.39 -0.44
CA LEU A 73 10.88 -1.56 -1.42
C LEU A 73 11.83 -0.47 -1.90
N VAL A 74 12.04 -0.41 -3.21
CA VAL A 74 12.90 0.57 -3.87
C VAL A 74 12.00 1.49 -4.68
N PHE A 75 11.89 2.74 -4.25
CA PHE A 75 11.17 3.79 -4.97
C PHE A 75 12.17 4.53 -5.84
N LYS A 76 11.91 4.56 -7.15
CA LYS A 76 12.69 5.35 -8.11
C LYS A 76 11.85 6.51 -8.60
N ASP A 77 12.29 7.73 -8.34
CA ASP A 77 11.62 8.93 -8.81
C ASP A 77 11.89 9.19 -10.32
N GLN A 78 11.34 10.27 -10.85
CA GLN A 78 11.55 10.65 -12.26
C GLN A 78 12.97 11.19 -12.54
N ASN A 79 13.66 11.70 -11.52
CA ASN A 79 15.03 12.21 -11.64
C ASN A 79 16.07 11.07 -11.60
N GLY A 80 15.65 9.87 -11.19
CA GLY A 80 16.48 8.69 -11.04
C GLY A 80 16.97 8.45 -9.61
N ASP A 81 16.55 9.27 -8.64
CA ASP A 81 16.85 9.09 -7.23
C ASP A 81 16.17 7.84 -6.67
N LEU A 82 16.91 7.10 -5.85
CA LEU A 82 16.48 5.84 -5.27
C LEU A 82 16.25 5.99 -3.77
N ILE A 83 15.03 5.67 -3.33
CA ILE A 83 14.64 5.70 -1.93
C ILE A 83 14.32 4.26 -1.51
N ASN A 84 15.14 3.71 -0.62
CA ASN A 84 14.99 2.34 -0.13
C ASN A 84 14.23 2.35 1.19
N LYS A 85 13.19 1.53 1.28
CA LYS A 85 12.43 1.25 2.49
C LYS A 85 12.37 -0.26 2.72
N THR A 86 12.16 -0.65 3.97
CA THR A 86 11.96 -2.06 4.32
C THR A 86 10.75 -2.18 5.22
N LEU A 87 10.08 -3.32 5.13
CA LEU A 87 9.00 -3.69 6.03
C LEU A 87 9.14 -5.16 6.42
N THR A 88 8.44 -5.56 7.47
CA THR A 88 8.32 -6.95 7.88
C THR A 88 6.86 -7.37 7.82
N THR A 89 6.57 -8.54 7.25
CA THR A 89 5.21 -9.08 7.21
C THR A 89 4.76 -9.59 8.58
N ASP A 90 3.48 -9.42 8.88
CA ASP A 90 2.85 -9.91 10.11
C ASP A 90 2.52 -11.42 10.02
N THR A 91 1.79 -11.94 11.01
CA THR A 91 1.36 -13.35 11.06
C THR A 91 0.43 -13.76 9.91
N LEU A 92 -0.21 -12.81 9.25
CA LEU A 92 -1.09 -13.01 8.09
C LEU A 92 -0.34 -12.76 6.77
N GLY A 93 0.98 -12.57 6.82
CA GLY A 93 1.79 -12.29 5.65
C GLY A 93 1.57 -10.88 5.09
N ILE A 94 0.94 -9.99 5.86
CA ILE A 94 0.61 -8.61 5.45
C ILE A 94 1.70 -7.66 5.94
N GLY A 95 2.17 -6.80 5.06
CA GLY A 95 3.16 -5.77 5.35
C GLY A 95 2.61 -4.37 5.11
N TYR A 96 2.81 -3.48 6.08
CA TYR A 96 2.41 -2.08 5.97
C TYR A 96 3.64 -1.18 5.88
N LEU A 97 3.64 -0.25 4.92
CA LEU A 97 4.70 0.74 4.76
C LEU A 97 4.12 2.14 4.60
N SER A 98 4.45 3.02 5.54
CA SER A 98 4.12 4.44 5.45
C SER A 98 4.97 5.16 4.39
N LEU A 99 4.28 5.96 3.56
CA LEU A 99 4.89 6.80 2.53
C LEU A 99 5.57 8.05 3.08
N ASN A 100 5.57 8.26 4.40
CA ASN A 100 6.22 9.41 5.03
C ASN A 100 7.66 9.60 4.52
N GLY A 101 7.99 10.83 4.15
CA GLY A 101 9.29 11.21 3.62
C GLY A 101 9.47 10.99 2.11
N LEU A 102 8.43 10.56 1.40
CA LEU A 102 8.38 10.62 -0.07
C LEU A 102 7.67 11.91 -0.48
N SER A 103 8.26 12.67 -1.39
CA SER A 103 7.62 13.83 -1.99
C SER A 103 6.56 13.40 -3.00
N THR A 104 5.62 14.30 -3.31
CA THR A 104 4.66 14.09 -4.38
C THR A 104 5.32 13.81 -5.74
N GLY A 105 4.65 13.00 -6.56
CA GLY A 105 5.11 12.66 -7.90
C GLY A 105 4.93 11.19 -8.25
N ASN A 106 5.46 10.82 -9.41
CA ASN A 106 5.37 9.46 -9.94
C ASN A 106 6.64 8.67 -9.61
N TYR A 107 6.46 7.48 -9.04
CA TYR A 107 7.54 6.57 -8.66
C TYR A 107 7.38 5.23 -9.36
N ASN A 108 8.51 4.67 -9.78
CA ASN A 108 8.62 3.26 -10.14
C ASN A 108 9.04 2.49 -8.89
N VAL A 109 8.17 1.64 -8.38
CA VAL A 109 8.38 0.91 -7.13
C VAL A 109 8.74 -0.54 -7.45
N THR A 110 9.89 -0.98 -6.95
CA THR A 110 10.33 -2.37 -7.01
C THR A 110 10.28 -2.98 -5.61
N ILE A 111 9.44 -3.98 -5.43
CA ILE A 111 9.25 -4.70 -4.16
C ILE A 111 9.98 -6.03 -4.28
N ILE A 112 10.84 -6.36 -3.32
CA ILE A 112 11.76 -7.49 -3.38
C ILE A 112 11.70 -8.25 -2.07
N PHE A 113 11.35 -9.53 -2.15
CA PHE A 113 11.57 -10.50 -1.09
C PHE A 113 12.79 -11.33 -1.45
N GLY A 114 13.84 -11.27 -0.63
CA GLY A 114 15.11 -11.96 -0.90
C GLY A 114 15.06 -13.49 -0.75
N GLY A 115 13.92 -14.04 -0.32
CA GLY A 115 13.81 -15.45 0.05
C GLY A 115 14.36 -15.72 1.45
N ASN A 116 14.17 -16.94 1.93
CA ASN A 116 14.75 -17.44 3.18
C ASN A 116 15.06 -18.93 3.05
N ASP A 117 15.30 -19.64 4.16
CA ASP A 117 15.61 -21.07 4.14
C ASP A 117 14.47 -21.95 3.60
N LYS A 118 13.23 -21.45 3.66
CA LYS A 118 12.01 -22.17 3.26
C LYS A 118 11.45 -21.70 1.93
N PHE A 119 11.50 -20.40 1.64
CA PHE A 119 10.84 -19.78 0.50
C PHE A 119 11.85 -19.16 -0.47
N SER A 120 11.58 -19.28 -1.77
CA SER A 120 12.37 -18.66 -2.83
C SER A 120 12.14 -17.14 -2.85
N ASN A 121 13.03 -16.42 -3.53
CA ASN A 121 12.92 -14.97 -3.69
C ASN A 121 11.81 -14.61 -4.69
N SER A 122 11.24 -13.42 -4.55
CA SER A 122 10.26 -12.88 -5.50
C SER A 122 10.39 -11.37 -5.62
N SER A 123 9.93 -10.82 -6.74
CA SER A 123 9.89 -9.37 -6.95
C SER A 123 8.64 -8.93 -7.68
N LEU A 124 8.13 -7.75 -7.35
CA LEU A 124 7.03 -7.07 -8.02
C LEU A 124 7.46 -5.66 -8.45
N PHE A 125 7.17 -5.31 -9.70
CA PHE A 125 7.38 -3.96 -10.22
C PHE A 125 6.03 -3.29 -10.45
N THR A 126 5.88 -2.05 -9.97
CA THR A 126 4.64 -1.27 -10.10
C THR A 126 4.92 0.23 -10.17
N ASN A 127 3.98 0.98 -10.73
CA ASN A 127 4.04 2.43 -10.77
C ASN A 127 3.11 2.98 -9.69
N LEU A 128 3.59 3.98 -8.96
CA LEU A 128 2.85 4.63 -7.89
C LEU A 128 2.88 6.15 -8.06
N GLU A 129 1.72 6.78 -7.98
CA GLU A 129 1.58 8.24 -7.94
C GLU A 129 1.32 8.68 -6.50
N ILE A 130 2.17 9.55 -5.97
CA ILE A 130 1.98 10.19 -4.67
C ILE A 130 1.43 11.60 -4.90
N LYS A 131 0.23 11.85 -4.38
CA LYS A 131 -0.48 13.12 -4.49
C LYS A 131 -0.28 13.96 -3.24
N GLU A 132 -0.24 15.27 -3.45
CA GLU A 132 -0.22 16.21 -2.33
C GLU A 132 -1.54 16.10 -1.58
N ILE A 133 -1.45 16.13 -0.26
CA ILE A 133 -2.61 16.43 0.56
C ILE A 133 -2.80 17.93 0.44
N VAL A 134 -3.89 18.39 -0.17
CA VAL A 134 -4.24 19.80 -0.17
C VAL A 134 -4.49 20.20 1.29
N LYS A 135 -3.47 20.73 1.96
CA LYS A 135 -3.61 21.36 3.27
C LYS A 135 -4.30 22.68 3.02
N VAL A 136 -5.55 22.82 3.46
CA VAL A 136 -6.20 24.13 3.50
C VAL A 136 -5.41 25.00 4.49
N GLN A 137 -4.54 25.85 3.97
CA GLN A 137 -3.72 26.77 4.74
C GLN A 137 -4.51 28.06 4.98
N GLN A 138 -4.95 28.28 6.22
CA GLN A 138 -5.59 29.51 6.67
C GLN A 138 -4.55 30.65 6.68
N SER A 139 -4.55 31.52 5.67
CA SER A 139 -3.88 32.85 5.67
C SER A 139 -4.43 33.73 4.54
N SER A 140 -5.02 34.87 4.93
CA SER A 140 -5.80 35.85 4.17
C SER A 140 -5.03 36.66 3.11
N THR A 141 -5.71 37.00 1.98
CA THR A 141 -5.86 38.36 1.37
C THR A 141 -6.30 38.29 -0.11
N SER A 142 -7.59 38.61 -0.36
CA SER A 142 -8.27 39.32 -1.48
C SER A 142 -7.72 39.26 -2.93
N SER A 143 -8.49 39.15 -4.02
CA SER A 143 -9.92 39.41 -4.27
C SER A 143 -10.33 39.06 -5.72
N SER A 144 -11.65 38.93 -5.94
CA SER A 144 -12.46 39.23 -7.14
C SER A 144 -12.39 38.24 -8.34
N SER A 145 -13.49 37.81 -8.99
CA SER A 145 -14.89 38.29 -9.00
C SER A 145 -15.86 37.30 -9.69
N SER A 146 -17.04 37.18 -9.09
CA SER A 146 -18.41 37.26 -9.64
C SER A 146 -19.09 36.15 -10.48
N SER A 147 -20.30 35.85 -9.98
CA SER A 147 -21.58 35.47 -10.63
C SER A 147 -22.00 34.00 -10.50
N SER A 148 -23.23 33.61 -10.14
CA SER A 148 -24.37 34.26 -9.47
C SER A 148 -25.43 33.18 -9.25
N SER A 149 -25.54 32.68 -8.03
CA SER A 149 -26.72 32.07 -7.41
C SER A 149 -26.60 32.50 -5.95
N SER A 150 -27.68 32.89 -5.29
CA SER A 150 -27.72 33.55 -3.97
C SER A 150 -27.12 32.70 -2.84
N ILE A 151 -25.80 32.55 -2.87
CA ILE A 151 -24.94 31.87 -1.91
C ILE A 151 -24.38 32.99 -1.04
N GLY A 152 -24.68 32.95 0.25
CA GLY A 152 -24.16 33.91 1.22
C GLY A 152 -22.62 33.99 1.24
N PRO A 153 -22.07 35.03 1.88
CA PRO A 153 -20.63 35.13 2.09
C PRO A 153 -20.13 33.90 2.88
N ASP A 154 -18.88 33.50 2.66
CA ASP A 154 -18.29 32.33 3.34
C ASP A 154 -18.37 32.43 4.88
N VAL A 155 -18.47 33.65 5.41
CA VAL A 155 -18.82 33.96 6.80
C VAL A 155 -19.83 35.11 6.84
N ASP A 156 -20.87 35.01 7.66
CA ASP A 156 -21.82 36.10 7.87
C ASP A 156 -21.35 37.11 8.94
N SER A 157 -22.09 38.21 9.12
CA SER A 157 -21.75 39.24 10.13
C SER A 157 -21.87 38.74 11.58
N GLY A 158 -22.42 37.54 11.80
CA GLY A 158 -22.45 36.82 13.09
C GLY A 158 -21.28 35.86 13.28
N GLY A 159 -20.43 35.69 12.26
CA GLY A 159 -19.27 34.79 12.26
C GLY A 159 -19.62 33.33 11.96
N ILE A 160 -20.84 33.03 11.50
CA ILE A 160 -21.24 31.68 11.09
C ILE A 160 -20.68 31.41 9.69
N THR A 161 -19.97 30.30 9.51
CA THR A 161 -19.48 29.89 8.19
C THR A 161 -20.57 29.21 7.37
N ARG A 162 -20.43 29.22 6.04
CA ARG A 162 -21.34 28.50 5.16
C ARG A 162 -21.39 27.00 5.47
N GLU A 163 -20.26 26.38 5.82
CA GLU A 163 -20.21 24.96 6.18
C GLU A 163 -21.01 24.67 7.45
N GLN A 164 -20.93 25.56 8.45
CA GLN A 164 -21.75 25.47 9.66
C GLN A 164 -23.23 25.68 9.34
N ALA A 165 -23.55 26.67 8.51
CA ALA A 165 -24.91 26.91 8.06
C ALA A 165 -25.49 25.68 7.33
N GLU A 166 -24.74 25.05 6.43
CA GLU A 166 -25.16 23.84 5.73
C GLU A 166 -25.33 22.64 6.69
N GLU A 167 -24.45 22.50 7.69
CA GLU A 167 -24.58 21.49 8.74
C GLU A 167 -25.86 21.67 9.59
N PHE A 168 -26.22 22.91 9.89
CA PHE A 168 -27.43 23.24 10.65
C PHE A 168 -28.69 23.45 9.79
N GLY A 169 -28.57 23.35 8.46
CA GLY A 169 -29.67 23.53 7.52
C GLY A 169 -30.16 24.99 7.38
N TYR A 170 -29.26 25.95 7.58
CA TYR A 170 -29.54 27.38 7.57
C TYR A 170 -29.48 27.96 6.15
N THR A 171 -30.30 28.98 5.89
CA THR A 171 -30.39 29.65 4.58
C THR A 171 -29.95 31.10 4.68
N TYR A 172 -29.23 31.58 3.67
CA TYR A 172 -28.75 32.96 3.63
C TYR A 172 -29.83 33.92 3.10
N THR A 173 -30.04 35.03 3.78
CA THR A 173 -30.90 36.13 3.30
C THR A 173 -30.19 37.47 3.29
N THR A 174 -30.40 38.23 2.20
CA THR A 174 -29.87 39.58 2.02
C THR A 174 -30.76 40.67 2.60
N ASP A 175 -32.00 40.34 2.98
CA ASP A 175 -33.02 41.37 3.17
C ASP A 175 -32.74 42.26 4.40
N HIS A 176 -32.01 41.79 5.42
CA HIS A 176 -31.78 42.57 6.65
C HIS A 176 -30.43 42.30 7.34
N GLY A 177 -29.31 42.44 6.61
CA GLY A 177 -27.95 42.44 7.21
C GLY A 177 -27.03 41.30 6.77
N GLY A 178 -27.52 40.39 5.92
CA GLY A 178 -26.71 39.32 5.35
C GLY A 178 -26.32 38.26 6.38
N HIS A 179 -27.31 37.49 6.85
CA HIS A 179 -27.15 36.46 7.88
C HIS A 179 -27.68 35.09 7.43
N TYR A 180 -27.14 34.04 8.05
CA TYR A 180 -27.67 32.67 7.92
C TYR A 180 -28.77 32.42 8.95
N ILE A 181 -29.88 31.85 8.50
CA ILE A 181 -31.12 31.72 9.28
C ILE A 181 -31.58 30.27 9.31
N GLY A 182 -31.88 29.79 10.51
CA GLY A 182 -32.27 28.42 10.74
C GLY A 182 -33.69 28.06 10.30
N PRO A 183 -33.96 26.75 10.14
CA PRO A 183 -35.24 26.25 9.65
C PRO A 183 -36.41 26.51 10.60
N ASN A 184 -36.14 26.85 11.87
CA ASN A 184 -37.16 27.13 12.88
C ASN A 184 -37.32 28.62 13.20
N ASP A 185 -36.41 29.46 12.69
CA ASP A 185 -36.40 30.88 13.00
C ASP A 185 -37.57 31.52 12.26
N ARG A 186 -38.47 32.16 13.00
CA ARG A 186 -39.65 32.80 12.42
C ARG A 186 -39.40 34.29 12.23
N TRP A 187 -39.83 34.77 11.07
CA TRP A 187 -39.82 36.19 10.72
C TRP A 187 -40.79 36.97 11.62
N ASP A 188 -40.26 37.96 12.36
CA ASP A 188 -41.07 38.95 13.08
C ASP A 188 -41.15 40.25 12.25
N GLU A 189 -42.33 40.51 11.69
CA GLU A 189 -42.61 41.67 10.84
C GLU A 189 -42.57 43.02 11.60
N ASN A 190 -42.64 43.01 12.93
CA ASN A 190 -42.68 44.20 13.77
C ASN A 190 -41.28 44.58 14.29
N ALA A 191 -40.39 43.59 14.47
CA ALA A 191 -38.99 43.78 14.85
C ALA A 191 -38.03 43.86 13.65
N GLY A 192 -38.43 43.34 12.48
CA GLY A 192 -37.61 43.33 11.26
C GLY A 192 -36.41 42.38 11.34
N VAL A 193 -36.48 41.38 12.23
CA VAL A 193 -35.42 40.38 12.46
C VAL A 193 -36.05 38.99 12.62
N TYR A 194 -35.22 37.95 12.45
CA TYR A 194 -35.59 36.58 12.79
C TYR A 194 -35.24 36.32 14.26
N HIS A 195 -36.13 35.64 14.97
CA HIS A 195 -35.93 35.20 16.35
C HIS A 195 -35.73 33.69 16.42
N ASP A 196 -34.91 33.27 17.38
CA ASP A 196 -34.62 31.88 17.77
C ASP A 196 -35.80 31.16 18.43
#